data_AF-A0A8S1TWZ4-F1
#
_entry.id   AF-A0A8S1TWZ4-F1
#
_cell.length_a   1.000
_cell.length_b   1.000
_cell.length_c   1.000
_cell.angle_alpha   90.00
_cell.angle_beta   90.00
_cell.angle_gamma   90.00
#
_symmetry.space_group_name_H-M   'P 1'
#
loop_
_entity.id
_entity.type
_entity.pdbx_description
1 polymer ?
#
loop_
_entity_poly.entity_id
_entity_poly.type
_entity_poly.pdbx_seq_one_letter_code
_entity_poly.pdbx_strand_id
1 'polypeptide(L)'
;MSNTSFDDLLESSISEENQSQSSEYKVELKKQRGNYGANAEAKRYHKIPLKTQILLFQMVFINGRRIKQVAKSLNMNYSSAKSLIHYYKNNKRPIPAAISSILNQNKICKIKKTKNGNDNMFVAVQIQKKTINKYNFYQLLKIQQSLQNN
;
A
#
# COMPACT_ATOMS: atom_id res chain seq x y z
N MET A 1 3.29 -12.13 -62.09
CA MET A 1 4.14 -11.68 -60.97
C MET A 1 5.15 -10.69 -61.53
N SER A 2 5.10 -9.44 -61.08
CA SER A 2 6.14 -8.43 -61.29
C SER A 2 6.03 -7.44 -60.13
N ASN A 3 7.13 -7.31 -59.40
CA ASN A 3 7.23 -6.74 -58.06
C ASN A 3 7.24 -5.21 -58.11
N THR A 4 6.34 -4.56 -57.36
CA THR A 4 6.44 -3.12 -57.09
C THR A 4 7.43 -2.90 -55.95
N SER A 5 8.56 -2.23 -56.26
CA SER A 5 9.62 -1.89 -55.32
C SER A 5 9.15 -0.80 -54.34
N PHE A 6 9.65 -0.88 -53.11
CA PHE A 6 9.34 -0.03 -51.96
C PHE A 6 9.88 1.41 -52.09
N ASP A 7 10.66 1.70 -53.14
CA ASP A 7 11.31 3.01 -53.34
C ASP A 7 10.40 4.09 -53.98
N ASP A 8 9.28 3.73 -54.63
CA ASP A 8 8.35 4.71 -55.25
C ASP A 8 7.44 5.44 -54.24
N LEU A 9 7.50 5.08 -52.95
CA LEU A 9 6.62 5.62 -51.91
C LEU A 9 7.26 6.71 -51.03
N LEU A 10 8.54 7.06 -51.26
CA LEU A 10 9.27 7.99 -50.40
C LEU A 10 9.51 9.39 -51.00
N GLU A 11 9.13 9.65 -52.25
CA GLU A 11 9.57 10.87 -52.96
C GLU A 11 8.47 11.92 -53.24
N SER A 12 7.25 11.76 -52.70
CA SER A 12 6.13 12.69 -52.98
C SER A 12 5.81 13.72 -51.89
N SER A 13 6.68 13.92 -50.90
CA SER A 13 6.42 14.86 -49.80
C SER A 13 7.50 15.91 -49.59
N ILE A 14 7.88 16.65 -50.64
CA ILE A 14 8.60 17.92 -50.49
C ILE A 14 8.12 18.91 -51.56
N SER A 15 7.73 20.10 -51.09
CA SER A 15 7.51 21.37 -51.83
C SER A 15 6.08 21.64 -52.30
N GLU A 16 5.34 22.51 -51.60
CA GLU A 16 5.28 23.96 -51.93
C GLU A 16 4.32 24.72 -51.02
N GLU A 17 4.65 26.00 -50.84
CA GLU A 17 4.17 26.93 -49.82
C GLU A 17 2.95 27.75 -50.25
N ASN A 18 2.15 28.12 -49.24
CA ASN A 18 1.50 29.43 -49.01
C ASN A 18 1.04 30.30 -50.21
N GLN A 19 -0.28 30.52 -50.32
CA GLN A 19 -0.85 31.83 -50.68
C GLN A 19 -2.12 32.14 -49.87
N SER A 20 -2.13 33.31 -49.24
CA SER A 20 -3.26 33.96 -48.55
C SER A 20 -4.05 34.84 -49.53
N GLN A 21 -5.39 34.87 -49.46
CA GLN A 21 -6.20 36.07 -49.19
C GLN A 21 -7.74 35.85 -49.30
N SER A 22 -8.40 36.18 -48.19
CA SER A 22 -9.69 36.85 -47.97
C SER A 22 -11.00 36.54 -48.72
N SER A 23 -12.03 36.42 -47.86
CA SER A 23 -13.43 36.87 -47.98
C SER A 23 -14.39 36.08 -48.85
N GLU A 24 -15.08 35.14 -48.22
CA GLU A 24 -16.53 35.02 -48.35
C GLU A 24 -17.10 34.30 -47.13
N TYR A 25 -18.00 34.96 -46.41
CA TYR A 25 -18.70 34.41 -45.26
C TYR A 25 -19.64 33.28 -45.76
N LYS A 26 -19.15 32.04 -45.79
CA LYS A 26 -20.00 30.84 -45.93
C LYS A 26 -20.19 30.22 -44.55
N VAL A 27 -21.45 30.23 -44.13
CA VAL A 27 -21.96 29.58 -42.92
C VAL A 27 -21.65 28.09 -43.01
N GLU A 28 -20.58 27.64 -42.34
CA GLU A 28 -20.29 26.22 -42.21
C GLU A 28 -21.27 25.56 -41.25
N LEU A 29 -21.99 24.57 -41.78
CA LEU A 29 -22.82 23.61 -41.08
C LEU A 29 -22.15 23.16 -39.77
N LYS A 30 -22.92 23.18 -38.67
CA LYS A 30 -22.63 22.55 -37.39
C LYS A 30 -21.77 21.30 -37.62
N LYS A 31 -20.47 21.39 -37.27
CA LYS A 31 -19.60 20.21 -37.15
C LYS A 31 -20.35 19.22 -36.27
N GLN A 32 -20.91 18.18 -36.90
CA GLN A 32 -21.31 16.99 -36.19
C GLN A 32 -20.04 16.57 -35.48
N ARG A 33 -20.01 16.78 -34.15
CA ARG A 33 -19.01 16.19 -33.27
C ARG A 33 -18.96 14.75 -33.72
N GLY A 34 -17.81 14.34 -34.24
CA GLY A 34 -17.57 12.95 -34.61
C GLY A 34 -18.12 12.12 -33.47
N ASN A 35 -19.11 11.28 -33.79
CA ASN A 35 -19.48 10.17 -32.95
C ASN A 35 -18.24 9.29 -32.87
N TYR A 36 -17.30 9.68 -32.00
CA TYR A 36 -16.39 8.76 -31.38
C TYR A 36 -17.27 7.90 -30.49
N GLY A 37 -17.94 6.94 -31.14
CA GLY A 37 -18.62 5.84 -30.47
C GLY A 37 -17.65 5.33 -29.43
N ALA A 38 -18.09 5.43 -28.18
CA ALA A 38 -17.30 5.10 -27.01
C ALA A 38 -16.97 3.60 -27.01
N ASN A 39 -15.97 3.20 -27.79
CA ASN A 39 -15.15 2.04 -27.49
C ASN A 39 -14.07 2.47 -26.49
N ALA A 40 -14.45 3.28 -25.50
CA ALA A 40 -13.72 3.38 -24.26
C ALA A 40 -14.04 2.10 -23.48
N GLU A 41 -13.43 0.98 -23.91
CA GLU A 41 -13.05 -0.05 -22.95
C GLU A 41 -12.15 0.65 -21.94
N ALA A 42 -12.79 1.27 -20.94
CA ALA A 42 -12.11 1.99 -19.89
C ALA A 42 -11.10 1.00 -19.32
N LYS A 43 -9.81 1.28 -19.52
CA LYS A 43 -8.68 0.42 -19.13
C LYS A 43 -8.96 -0.10 -17.72
N ARG A 44 -9.52 -1.31 -17.60
CA ARG A 44 -9.92 -1.87 -16.32
C ARG A 44 -8.63 -2.19 -15.60
N TYR A 45 -8.20 -1.30 -14.72
CA TYR A 45 -7.01 -1.53 -13.92
C TYR A 45 -7.20 -2.84 -13.14
N HIS A 46 -6.35 -3.82 -13.44
CA HIS A 46 -6.40 -5.09 -12.73
C HIS A 46 -6.06 -4.87 -11.26
N LYS A 47 -7.02 -5.21 -10.39
CA LYS A 47 -6.84 -5.15 -8.93
C LYS A 47 -5.82 -6.21 -8.52
N ILE A 48 -4.81 -5.81 -7.76
CA ILE A 48 -3.83 -6.74 -7.19
C ILE A 48 -4.57 -7.72 -6.27
N PRO A 49 -4.45 -9.05 -6.48
CA PRO A 49 -5.07 -10.05 -5.62
C PRO A 49 -4.60 -9.94 -4.17
N LEU A 50 -5.51 -10.16 -3.20
CA LEU A 50 -5.20 -10.03 -1.77
C LEU A 50 -4.00 -10.90 -1.34
N LYS A 51 -3.89 -12.12 -1.87
CA LYS A 51 -2.76 -13.03 -1.62
C LYS A 51 -1.41 -12.38 -1.97
N THR A 52 -1.34 -11.74 -3.15
CA THR A 52 -0.14 -11.03 -3.60
C THR A 52 0.17 -9.82 -2.74
N GLN A 53 -0.87 -9.11 -2.28
CA GLN A 53 -0.69 -8.00 -1.33
C GLN A 53 -0.10 -8.49 -0.01
N ILE A 54 -0.64 -9.57 0.57
CA ILE A 54 -0.11 -10.15 1.81
C ILE A 54 1.36 -10.54 1.64
N LEU A 55 1.70 -11.24 0.55
CA LEU A 55 3.06 -11.69 0.29
C LEU A 55 4.06 -10.54 0.10
N LEU A 56 3.62 -9.46 -0.57
CA LEU A 56 4.40 -8.22 -0.67
C LEU A 56 4.74 -7.67 0.72
N PHE A 57 3.76 -7.55 1.61
CA PHE A 57 3.97 -7.00 2.95
C PHE A 57 4.83 -7.92 3.82
N GLN A 58 4.65 -9.23 3.73
CA GLN A 58 5.51 -10.19 4.44
C GLN A 58 6.97 -10.05 4.00
N MET A 59 7.25 -10.07 2.70
CA MET A 59 8.63 -9.99 2.20
C MET A 59 9.30 -8.64 2.51
N VAL A 60 8.55 -7.54 2.51
CA VAL A 60 9.10 -6.20 2.78
C VAL A 60 9.29 -5.97 4.28
N PHE A 61 8.29 -6.27 5.11
CA PHE A 61 8.30 -5.90 6.53
C PHE A 61 8.86 -7.01 7.43
N ILE A 62 8.62 -8.29 7.12
CA ILE A 62 9.15 -9.40 7.93
C ILE A 62 10.57 -9.73 7.46
N ASN A 63 10.75 -9.92 6.14
CA ASN A 63 12.04 -10.36 5.60
C ASN A 63 13.00 -9.20 5.27
N GLY A 64 12.57 -7.94 5.46
CA GLY A 64 13.41 -6.75 5.21
C GLY A 64 13.84 -6.55 3.75
N ARG A 65 13.18 -7.19 2.77
CA ARG A 65 13.59 -7.12 1.36
C ARG A 65 13.22 -5.76 0.75
N ARG A 66 14.05 -5.28 -0.18
CA ARG A 66 13.78 -4.02 -0.90
C ARG A 66 12.52 -4.17 -1.75
N ILE A 67 11.63 -3.17 -1.69
CA ILE A 67 10.34 -3.17 -2.43
C ILE A 67 10.53 -3.47 -3.93
N LYS A 68 11.58 -2.91 -4.56
CA LYS A 68 11.89 -3.14 -5.98
C LYS A 68 12.18 -4.61 -6.31
N GLN A 69 12.89 -5.32 -5.42
CA GLN A 69 13.20 -6.74 -5.60
C GLN A 69 11.94 -7.60 -5.42
N VAL A 70 11.14 -7.29 -4.40
CA VAL A 70 9.89 -8.01 -4.13
C VAL A 70 8.86 -7.82 -5.26
N ALA A 71 8.76 -6.59 -5.79
CA ALA A 71 7.90 -6.30 -6.93
C ALA A 71 8.30 -7.12 -8.16
N LYS A 72 9.61 -7.23 -8.44
CA LYS A 72 10.14 -8.08 -9.51
C LYS A 72 9.83 -9.55 -9.29
N SER A 73 10.00 -10.09 -8.07
CA SER A 73 9.69 -11.50 -7.79
C SER A 73 8.19 -11.83 -7.86
N LEU A 74 7.33 -10.84 -7.61
CA LEU A 74 5.88 -10.99 -7.65
C LEU A 74 5.27 -10.68 -9.02
N ASN A 75 6.10 -10.39 -10.04
CA ASN A 75 5.65 -9.93 -11.36
C ASN A 75 4.66 -8.76 -11.29
N MET A 76 4.89 -7.81 -10.38
CA MET A 76 4.05 -6.62 -10.22
C MET A 76 4.82 -5.34 -10.51
N ASN A 77 4.10 -4.30 -10.95
CA ASN A 77 4.72 -3.00 -11.18
C ASN A 77 5.22 -2.40 -9.85
N TYR A 78 6.48 -1.96 -9.84
CA TYR A 78 7.09 -1.30 -8.69
C TYR A 78 6.29 -0.08 -8.21
N SER A 79 5.75 0.73 -9.13
CA SER A 79 4.94 1.90 -8.76
C SER A 79 3.68 1.50 -8.01
N SER A 80 2.99 0.45 -8.45
CA SER A 80 1.81 -0.11 -7.80
C SER A 80 2.15 -0.66 -6.41
N ALA A 81 3.26 -1.40 -6.28
CA ALA A 81 3.74 -1.91 -4.98
C ALA A 81 4.04 -0.78 -3.99
N LYS A 82 4.76 0.25 -4.43
CA LYS A 82 5.09 1.43 -3.62
C LYS A 82 3.82 2.16 -3.16
N SER A 83 2.88 2.39 -4.08
CA SER A 83 1.61 3.05 -3.76
C SER A 83 0.78 2.24 -2.77
N LEU A 84 0.70 0.92 -2.94
CA LEU A 84 -0.05 0.05 -2.02
C LEU A 84 0.52 0.11 -0.60
N ILE A 85 1.85 0.03 -0.46
CA ILE A 85 2.53 0.16 0.84
C ILE A 85 2.27 1.53 1.45
N HIS A 86 2.37 2.60 0.66
CA HIS A 86 2.12 3.97 1.12
C HIS A 86 0.69 4.16 1.64
N TYR A 87 -0.30 3.61 0.94
CA TYR A 87 -1.71 3.74 1.34
C TYR A 87 -2.01 3.01 2.65
N TYR A 88 -1.49 1.79 2.84
CA TYR A 88 -1.74 1.02 4.05
C TYR A 88 -0.89 1.48 5.24
N LYS A 89 0.37 1.87 5.03
CA LYS A 89 1.20 2.40 6.12
C LYS A 89 0.62 3.67 6.73
N ASN A 90 0.00 4.52 5.91
CA ASN A 90 -0.56 5.81 6.33
C ASN A 90 -2.07 5.75 6.62
N ASN A 91 -2.67 4.56 6.73
CA ASN A 91 -4.10 4.36 6.99
C ASN A 91 -5.03 5.14 6.02
N LYS A 92 -4.59 5.41 4.79
CA LYS A 92 -5.39 6.13 3.78
C LYS A 92 -6.47 5.25 3.14
N ARG A 93 -6.48 3.95 3.44
CA ARG A 93 -7.43 2.96 2.96
C ARG A 93 -7.69 1.92 4.06
N PRO A 94 -8.87 1.29 4.09
CA PRO A 94 -9.12 0.17 5.00
C PRO A 94 -8.12 -0.96 4.71
N ILE A 95 -7.43 -1.40 5.77
CA ILE A 95 -6.37 -2.39 5.70
C ILE A 95 -6.97 -3.76 6.04
N PRO A 96 -6.77 -4.79 5.21
CA PRO A 96 -7.13 -6.16 5.57
C PRO A 96 -6.47 -6.59 6.88
N ALA A 97 -7.19 -7.32 7.74
CA ALA A 97 -6.69 -7.76 9.05
C ALA A 97 -5.33 -8.49 8.97
N ALA A 98 -5.16 -9.34 7.97
CA ALA A 98 -3.90 -10.06 7.71
C ALA A 98 -2.70 -9.14 7.41
N ILE A 99 -2.93 -7.96 6.84
CA ILE A 99 -1.88 -6.97 6.57
C ILE A 99 -1.65 -6.07 7.78
N SER A 100 -2.71 -5.75 8.52
CA SER A 100 -2.64 -4.99 9.77
C SER A 100 -1.74 -5.68 10.80
N SER A 101 -1.87 -6.99 10.97
CA SER A 101 -1.02 -7.76 11.88
C SER A 101 0.47 -7.64 11.50
N ILE A 102 0.81 -7.79 10.22
CA ILE A 102 2.19 -7.67 9.71
C ILE A 102 2.78 -6.28 9.97
N LEU A 103 2.00 -5.21 9.74
CA LEU A 103 2.45 -3.85 9.99
C LEU A 103 2.67 -3.54 11.48
N ASN A 104 1.94 -4.24 12.35
CA ASN A 104 2.02 -4.05 13.80
C ASN A 104 3.08 -4.94 14.47
N GLN A 105 3.56 -6.00 13.82
CA GLN A 105 4.57 -6.92 14.37
C GLN A 105 5.91 -6.25 14.71
N ASN A 106 6.33 -5.25 13.92
CA ASN A 106 7.59 -4.53 14.13
C ASN A 106 7.43 -3.24 14.95
N LYS A 107 6.28 -2.99 15.56
CA LYS A 107 6.16 -1.87 16.48
C LYS A 107 6.93 -2.22 17.74
N ILE A 108 7.95 -1.42 18.04
CA ILE A 108 8.69 -1.49 19.31
C ILE A 108 7.65 -1.54 20.43
N CYS A 109 7.60 -2.66 21.15
CA CYS A 109 6.78 -2.81 22.34
C CYS A 109 7.32 -1.85 23.40
N LYS A 110 6.86 -0.61 23.37
CA LYS A 110 7.19 0.36 24.42
C LYS A 110 6.42 -0.06 25.66
N ILE A 111 7.15 -0.42 26.71
CA ILE A 111 6.58 -0.50 28.07
C ILE A 111 6.10 0.91 28.41
N LYS A 112 4.80 1.16 28.27
CA LYS A 112 4.20 2.42 28.71
C LYS A 112 4.20 2.37 30.24
N LYS A 113 4.94 3.27 30.87
CA LYS A 113 4.74 3.56 32.30
C LYS A 113 3.28 3.97 32.47
N THR A 114 2.52 3.23 33.25
CA THR A 114 1.16 3.61 33.63
C THR A 114 1.23 4.90 34.43
N LYS A 115 0.31 5.84 34.18
CA LYS A 115 0.28 7.15 34.88
C LYS A 115 0.11 6.98 36.39
N ASN A 116 -0.60 5.92 36.77
CA ASN A 116 -0.69 5.46 38.15
C ASN A 116 0.37 4.38 38.27
N GLY A 117 1.27 4.48 39.26
CA GLY A 117 2.24 3.45 39.58
C GLY A 117 1.58 2.06 39.54
N ASN A 118 2.34 1.05 39.12
CA ASN A 118 1.81 -0.27 38.80
C ASN A 118 1.40 -1.06 40.06
N ASP A 119 0.69 -0.45 41.00
CA ASP A 119 0.28 -0.99 42.31
C ASP A 119 -0.68 -2.19 42.19
N ASN A 120 -0.99 -2.64 40.97
CA ASN A 120 -1.94 -3.71 40.68
C ASN A 120 -1.25 -5.00 40.17
N MET A 121 0.00 -5.24 40.58
CA MET A 121 0.65 -6.53 40.33
C MET A 121 0.20 -7.56 41.37
N PHE A 122 -0.63 -8.52 40.94
CA PHE A 122 -1.07 -9.64 41.76
C PHE A 122 -0.27 -10.89 41.44
N VAL A 123 0.26 -11.53 42.48
CA VAL A 123 0.89 -12.85 42.40
C VAL A 123 -0.13 -13.88 42.83
N ALA A 124 -0.36 -14.89 41.99
CA ALA A 124 -1.24 -16.02 42.29
C ALA A 124 -0.40 -17.29 42.45
N VAL A 125 -0.50 -17.94 43.60
CA VAL A 125 0.16 -19.22 43.88
C VAL A 125 -0.83 -20.33 43.54
N GLN A 126 -0.44 -21.20 42.60
CA GLN A 126 -1.27 -22.29 42.12
C GLN A 126 -0.58 -23.63 42.34
N ILE A 127 -1.33 -24.62 42.84
CA ILE A 127 -0.90 -26.03 42.90
C ILE A 127 -1.97 -26.85 42.19
N GLN A 128 -1.54 -27.74 41.28
CA GLN A 128 -2.45 -28.57 40.48
C GLN A 128 -3.57 -27.77 39.78
N LYS A 129 -3.22 -26.60 39.24
CA LYS A 129 -4.16 -25.67 38.56
C LYS A 129 -5.25 -25.06 39.46
N LYS A 130 -5.20 -25.27 40.78
CA LYS A 130 -6.05 -24.57 41.76
C LYS A 130 -5.27 -23.43 42.38
N THR A 131 -5.86 -22.23 42.38
CA THR A 131 -5.28 -21.07 43.06
C THR A 131 -5.49 -21.19 44.55
N ILE A 132 -4.38 -21.24 45.30
CA ILE A 132 -4.40 -21.35 46.76
C ILE A 132 -4.33 -19.98 47.39
N ASN A 133 -3.55 -19.07 46.80
CA ASN A 133 -3.37 -17.74 47.35
C ASN A 133 -3.22 -16.71 46.24
N LYS A 134 -3.69 -15.49 46.49
CA LYS A 134 -3.52 -14.34 45.62
C LYS A 134 -3.25 -13.12 46.48
N TYR A 135 -2.11 -12.48 46.26
CA TYR A 135 -1.73 -11.29 47.01
C TYR A 135 -1.16 -10.21 46.09
N ASN A 136 -1.25 -8.96 46.54
CA ASN A 136 -0.63 -7.83 45.87
C ASN A 136 0.86 -7.78 46.22
N PHE A 137 1.72 -7.86 45.22
CA PHE A 137 3.17 -7.88 45.38
C PHE A 137 3.71 -6.64 46.11
N TYR A 138 3.20 -5.46 45.76
CA TYR A 138 3.71 -4.20 46.30
C TYR A 138 3.27 -3.97 47.75
N GLN A 139 2.11 -4.49 48.16
CA GLN A 139 1.71 -4.46 49.57
C GLN A 139 2.64 -5.34 50.41
N LEU A 140 2.97 -6.53 49.93
CA LEU A 140 3.85 -7.46 50.64
C LEU A 140 5.28 -6.91 50.78
N LEU A 141 5.80 -6.27 49.73
CA LEU A 141 7.09 -5.57 49.78
C LEU A 141 7.14 -4.47 50.84
N LYS A 142 6.08 -3.65 50.96
CA LYS A 142 6.01 -2.59 51.98
C LYS A 142 6.05 -3.16 53.39
N ILE A 143 5.31 -4.23 53.63
CA ILE A 143 5.28 -4.93 54.93
C ILE A 143 6.69 -5.46 55.27
N GLN A 144 7.35 -6.13 54.32
CA GLN A 144 8.70 -6.65 54.53
C GLN A 144 9.73 -5.56 54.83
N GLN A 145 9.65 -4.42 54.14
CA GLN A 145 10.54 -3.29 54.40
C GLN A 145 10.28 -2.65 55.78
N SER A 146 9.02 -2.55 56.21
CA SER A 146 8.71 -2.05 57.56
C SER A 146 9.19 -2.97 58.68
N LEU A 147 9.26 -4.29 58.42
CA LEU A 147 9.75 -5.28 59.39
C LEU A 147 11.28 -5.32 59.50
N GLN A 148 12.01 -4.82 58.50
CA GLN A 148 13.47 -4.75 58.53
C GLN A 148 14.02 -3.44 59.13
N ASN A 149 13.18 -2.41 59.22
CA ASN A 149 13.56 -1.10 59.75
C ASN A 149 13.20 -0.92 61.24
N ASN A 150 12.68 -1.97 61.88
CA ASN A 150 12.47 -2.09 63.33
C ASN A 150 13.44 -3.14 63.87
#